data_AF-A0AAD9DGM5-F1
#
_entry.id   AF-A0AAD9DGM5-F1
#
_cell.length_a   1.000
_cell.length_b   1.000
_cell.length_c   1.000
_cell.angle_alpha   90.00
_cell.angle_beta   90.00
_cell.angle_gamma   90.00
#
_symmetry.space_group_name_H-M   'P 1'
#
loop_
_entity.id
_entity.type
_entity.pdbx_description
1 polymer ?
#
loop_
_entity_poly.entity_id
_entity_poly.type
_entity_poly.pdbx_seq_one_letter_code
_entity_poly.pdbx_strand_id
1 'polypeptide(L)'
;MVTINAGNTPYTRTRRNRLALILSIFCFLSFYTIDESEFLSFLSSNESPSENRRQLISDNVWEAELQARQLRLTGSNLNKKQRVQIERKRMLEEDVASGEPSDNIWSSKGRGPPTSRYIDKHRFEDCVGETIASCQDMINAYVANHTESFNNRTSLNLSVRKLREETDLSYYKVVLTTNLNGTLVEGIYSDGMIYYPWGWRVSGEVTDVGPWDCAEKTPEECCETIQLDVPEMDDQGNYIACFVEEPVGGTHNPELEDRAIGVANSGGKIIRAPIYH
;
A
#
# COMPACT_ATOMS: atom_id res chain seq x y z
N MET A 1 -42.44 -57.49 -52.51
CA MET A 1 -41.74 -57.24 -53.79
C MET A 1 -41.84 -55.75 -54.08
N VAL A 2 -40.77 -54.99 -53.84
CA VAL A 2 -40.32 -53.77 -54.53
C VAL A 2 -39.05 -53.34 -53.78
N THR A 3 -37.92 -53.50 -54.44
CA THR A 3 -36.59 -53.07 -54.02
C THR A 3 -36.37 -51.66 -54.54
N ILE A 4 -35.87 -50.73 -53.71
CA ILE A 4 -35.27 -49.49 -54.21
C ILE A 4 -33.94 -49.29 -53.48
N ASN A 5 -32.88 -49.37 -54.27
CA ASN A 5 -31.51 -49.05 -53.93
C ASN A 5 -31.18 -47.62 -54.39
N ALA A 6 -30.13 -47.07 -53.76
CA ALA A 6 -29.11 -46.17 -54.31
C ALA A 6 -29.13 -44.71 -53.83
N GLY A 7 -27.95 -44.27 -53.36
CA GLY A 7 -27.58 -42.85 -53.31
C GLY A 7 -26.44 -42.50 -52.35
N ASN A 8 -25.27 -43.15 -52.45
CA ASN A 8 -24.05 -42.66 -51.79
C ASN A 8 -23.45 -41.49 -52.61
N THR A 9 -23.25 -40.35 -51.97
CA THR A 9 -22.37 -39.28 -52.47
C THR A 9 -21.19 -39.07 -51.51
N PRO A 10 -19.95 -38.95 -52.02
CA PRO A 10 -18.78 -38.70 -51.18
C PRO A 10 -18.63 -37.19 -50.90
N TYR A 11 -18.74 -36.80 -49.64
CA TYR A 11 -18.53 -35.43 -49.18
C TYR A 11 -17.03 -35.15 -49.02
N THR A 12 -16.46 -34.34 -49.92
CA THR A 12 -15.08 -33.86 -49.86
C THR A 12 -14.96 -32.73 -48.83
N ARG A 13 -14.44 -33.03 -47.63
CA ARG A 13 -14.23 -32.04 -46.55
C ARG A 13 -12.77 -32.07 -46.07
N THR A 14 -11.84 -31.49 -46.82
CA THR A 14 -10.41 -31.50 -46.43
C THR A 14 -9.60 -30.27 -46.85
N ARG A 15 -10.17 -29.05 -46.83
CA ARG A 15 -9.33 -27.83 -46.98
C ARG A 15 -9.59 -26.64 -46.05
N ARG A 16 -10.72 -26.58 -45.33
CA ARG A 16 -11.01 -25.43 -44.45
C ARG A 16 -10.36 -25.45 -43.06
N ASN A 17 -9.90 -26.62 -42.57
CA ASN A 17 -9.36 -26.71 -41.21
C ASN A 17 -7.86 -26.38 -41.09
N ARG A 18 -7.11 -26.31 -42.20
CA ARG A 18 -5.67 -25.99 -42.16
C ARG A 18 -5.40 -24.48 -42.08
N LEU A 19 -6.29 -23.65 -42.61
CA LEU A 19 -6.17 -22.17 -42.52
C LEU A 19 -6.49 -21.65 -41.11
N ALA A 20 -7.47 -22.25 -40.42
CA ALA A 20 -7.83 -21.84 -39.06
C ALA A 20 -6.71 -22.11 -38.04
N LEU A 21 -5.96 -23.22 -38.20
CA LEU A 21 -4.89 -23.58 -37.28
C LEU A 21 -3.67 -22.64 -37.42
N ILE A 22 -3.31 -22.26 -38.66
CA ILE A 22 -2.18 -21.35 -38.94
C ILE A 22 -2.48 -19.92 -38.45
N LEU A 23 -3.73 -19.45 -38.58
CA LEU A 23 -4.12 -18.14 -38.05
C LEU A 23 -4.10 -18.09 -36.52
N SER A 24 -4.46 -19.17 -35.82
CA SER A 24 -4.40 -19.19 -34.35
C SER A 24 -2.96 -19.14 -33.81
N ILE A 25 -2.02 -19.81 -34.47
CA ILE A 25 -0.60 -19.82 -34.05
C ILE A 25 0.03 -18.43 -34.27
N PHE A 26 -0.34 -17.73 -35.34
CA PHE A 26 0.13 -16.35 -35.56
C PHE A 26 -0.42 -15.38 -34.52
N CYS A 27 -1.71 -15.50 -34.12
CA CYS A 27 -2.26 -14.66 -33.06
C CYS A 27 -1.58 -14.90 -31.70
N PHE A 28 -1.26 -16.15 -31.34
CA PHE A 28 -0.57 -16.44 -30.08
C PHE A 28 0.88 -15.96 -30.04
N LEU A 29 1.59 -15.95 -31.18
CA LEU A 29 2.97 -15.45 -31.25
C LEU A 29 3.06 -13.92 -31.28
N SER A 30 2.03 -13.21 -31.74
CA SER A 30 1.99 -11.74 -31.71
C SER A 30 1.82 -11.14 -30.31
N PHE A 31 1.32 -11.89 -29.34
CA PHE A 31 1.21 -11.41 -27.95
C PHE A 31 2.48 -11.64 -27.11
N TYR A 32 3.44 -12.44 -27.61
CA TYR A 32 4.67 -12.77 -26.87
C TYR A 32 5.87 -11.86 -27.21
N THR A 33 5.69 -10.89 -28.10
CA THR A 33 6.70 -9.86 -28.38
C THR A 33 6.20 -8.51 -27.90
N ILE A 34 5.84 -8.40 -26.61
CA ILE A 34 5.81 -7.11 -25.93
C ILE A 34 7.21 -6.96 -25.35
N ASP A 35 7.99 -6.11 -26.02
CA ASP A 35 9.36 -5.76 -25.70
C ASP A 35 9.39 -5.04 -24.34
N GLU A 36 10.20 -5.52 -23.39
CA GLU A 36 10.37 -4.87 -22.07
C GLU A 36 10.91 -3.43 -22.18
N SER A 37 11.39 -3.03 -23.36
CA SER A 37 11.92 -1.70 -23.64
C SER A 37 10.87 -0.57 -23.65
N GLU A 38 9.57 -0.87 -23.84
CA GLU A 38 8.51 0.16 -23.80
C GLU A 38 8.04 0.52 -22.39
N PHE A 39 8.28 -0.34 -21.39
CA PHE A 39 7.90 -0.02 -19.99
C PHE A 39 8.77 1.10 -19.40
N LEU A 40 10.03 1.23 -19.86
CA LEU A 40 10.94 2.28 -19.39
C LEU A 40 10.75 3.62 -20.13
N SER A 41 10.16 3.64 -21.33
CA SER A 41 9.89 4.89 -22.04
C SER A 41 8.66 5.62 -21.50
N PHE A 42 7.72 4.89 -20.88
CA PHE A 42 6.56 5.48 -20.20
C PHE A 42 6.92 6.23 -18.90
N LEU A 43 8.04 5.88 -18.27
CA LEU A 43 8.57 6.60 -17.09
C LEU A 43 9.39 7.86 -17.45
N SER A 44 9.57 8.16 -18.74
CA SER A 44 10.43 9.24 -19.24
C SER A 44 9.66 10.43 -19.84
N SER A 45 8.32 10.37 -19.92
CA SER A 45 7.55 11.51 -20.44
C SER A 45 7.39 12.61 -19.39
N ASN A 46 8.27 13.61 -19.50
CA ASN A 46 8.21 14.92 -18.87
C ASN A 46 6.78 15.46 -18.69
N GLU A 47 6.32 15.59 -17.45
CA GLU A 47 5.18 16.44 -17.09
C GLU A 47 5.62 17.77 -16.47
N SER A 48 4.81 18.77 -16.80
CA SER A 48 5.00 20.21 -16.67
C SER A 48 5.05 20.70 -15.22
N PRO A 49 5.87 21.71 -14.88
CA PRO A 49 5.98 22.23 -13.53
C PRO A 49 4.90 23.27 -13.25
N SER A 50 3.66 22.86 -12.96
CA SER A 50 2.67 23.80 -12.37
C SER A 50 1.61 23.19 -11.45
N GLU A 51 1.59 21.87 -11.20
CA GLU A 51 0.57 21.24 -10.34
C GLU A 51 1.06 20.77 -8.95
N ASN A 52 2.35 20.91 -8.67
CA ASN A 52 2.99 20.47 -7.41
C ASN A 52 2.60 21.24 -6.13
N ARG A 53 1.60 22.14 -6.17
CA ARG A 53 1.18 22.92 -4.98
C ARG A 53 -0.13 22.47 -4.35
N ARG A 54 -0.83 21.48 -4.92
CA ARG A 54 -2.09 20.97 -4.35
C ARG A 54 -1.99 19.58 -3.71
N GLN A 55 -0.95 18.78 -3.99
CA GLN A 55 -0.81 17.44 -3.39
C GLN A 55 -0.19 17.43 -1.98
N LEU A 56 0.68 18.40 -1.64
CA LEU A 56 1.34 18.49 -0.32
C LEU A 56 0.40 18.87 0.85
N ILE A 57 -0.87 19.12 0.57
CA ILE A 57 -1.89 19.43 1.59
C ILE A 57 -2.61 18.14 2.05
N SER A 58 -2.60 17.06 1.25
CA SER A 58 -3.34 15.83 1.53
C SER A 58 -2.78 15.05 2.73
N ASP A 59 -1.46 14.92 2.83
CA ASP A 59 -0.84 14.02 3.82
C ASP A 59 -0.95 14.57 5.26
N ASN A 60 -0.93 15.90 5.41
CA ASN A 60 -1.13 16.55 6.71
C ASN A 60 -2.61 16.61 7.15
N VAL A 61 -3.54 16.58 6.19
CA VAL A 61 -4.99 16.62 6.47
C VAL A 61 -5.46 15.27 7.01
N TRP A 62 -4.96 14.16 6.45
CA TRP A 62 -5.30 12.82 6.91
C TRP A 62 -4.88 12.57 8.37
N GLU A 63 -3.65 12.92 8.73
CA GLU A 63 -3.15 12.75 10.10
C GLU A 63 -3.87 13.65 11.13
N ALA A 64 -4.19 14.90 10.74
CA ALA A 64 -4.97 15.81 11.56
C ALA A 64 -6.41 15.31 11.78
N GLU A 65 -7.00 14.67 10.76
CA GLU A 65 -8.34 14.07 10.85
C GLU A 65 -8.35 12.79 11.70
N LEU A 66 -7.28 11.98 11.62
CA LEU A 66 -7.08 10.81 12.48
C LEU A 66 -6.97 11.20 13.96
N GLN A 67 -6.19 12.24 14.29
CA GLN A 67 -6.10 12.79 15.65
C GLN A 67 -7.44 13.36 16.13
N ALA A 68 -8.16 14.07 15.26
CA ALA A 68 -9.48 14.60 15.58
C ALA A 68 -10.51 13.47 15.85
N ARG A 69 -10.40 12.32 15.18
CA ARG A 69 -11.26 11.15 15.40
C ARG A 69 -10.92 10.40 16.68
N GLN A 70 -9.64 10.21 17.00
CA GLN A 70 -9.22 9.64 18.30
C GLN A 70 -9.73 10.49 19.48
N LEU A 71 -9.64 11.82 19.38
CA LEU A 71 -10.16 12.75 20.38
C LEU A 71 -11.69 12.71 20.53
N ARG A 72 -12.44 12.38 19.46
CA ARG A 72 -13.90 12.20 19.51
C ARG A 72 -14.27 10.90 20.22
N LEU A 73 -13.54 9.81 19.97
CA LEU A 73 -13.77 8.50 20.57
C LEU A 73 -13.45 8.47 22.07
N THR A 74 -12.42 9.17 22.53
CA THR A 74 -12.11 9.29 23.97
C THR A 74 -13.00 10.30 24.71
N GLY A 75 -13.83 11.07 23.99
CA GLY A 75 -14.55 12.24 24.50
C GLY A 75 -16.06 12.07 24.70
N SER A 76 -16.59 10.85 24.67
CA SER A 76 -18.03 10.58 24.72
C SER A 76 -18.57 10.34 26.15
N ASN A 77 -18.59 11.40 26.98
CA ASN A 77 -19.65 11.64 28.00
C ASN A 77 -19.46 12.92 28.84
N LEU A 78 -18.88 13.98 28.28
CA LEU A 78 -18.79 15.27 28.99
C LEU A 78 -19.70 16.30 28.33
N ASN A 79 -20.61 16.87 29.13
CA ASN A 79 -21.52 17.94 28.72
C ASN A 79 -20.71 19.11 28.13
N LYS A 80 -21.22 19.76 27.08
CA LYS A 80 -20.61 20.92 26.39
C LYS A 80 -20.08 22.00 27.36
N LYS A 81 -20.71 22.16 28.54
CA LYS A 81 -20.24 23.06 29.61
C LYS A 81 -18.96 22.59 30.31
N GLN A 82 -18.78 21.29 30.52
CA GLN A 82 -17.57 20.73 31.14
C GLN A 82 -16.38 20.77 30.18
N ARG A 83 -16.62 20.60 28.87
CA ARG A 83 -15.58 20.78 27.84
C ARG A 83 -14.97 22.18 27.88
N VAL A 84 -15.80 23.23 27.89
CA VAL A 84 -15.31 24.62 27.95
C VAL A 84 -14.57 24.91 29.25
N GLN A 85 -14.95 24.30 30.37
CA GLN A 85 -14.28 24.50 31.65
C GLN A 85 -12.92 23.77 31.74
N ILE A 86 -12.81 22.57 31.18
CA ILE A 86 -11.55 21.82 31.12
C ILE A 86 -10.58 22.52 30.17
N GLU A 87 -11.05 22.95 28.99
CA GLU A 87 -10.23 23.71 28.03
C GLU A 87 -9.69 25.01 28.64
N ARG A 88 -10.57 25.77 29.33
CA ARG A 88 -10.19 27.04 29.98
C ARG A 88 -9.20 26.84 31.13
N LYS A 89 -9.31 25.73 31.87
CA LYS A 89 -8.38 25.41 32.95
C LYS A 89 -7.01 24.99 32.40
N ARG A 90 -7.00 24.23 31.30
CA ARG A 90 -5.78 23.79 30.63
C ARG A 90 -5.01 24.95 30.00
N MET A 91 -5.68 25.87 29.32
CA MET A 91 -5.04 27.09 28.77
C MET A 91 -4.40 27.97 29.86
N LEU A 92 -4.97 27.98 31.08
CA LEU A 92 -4.41 28.72 32.21
C LEU A 92 -3.24 28.01 32.91
N GLU A 93 -3.13 26.69 32.76
CA GLU A 93 -2.05 25.90 33.37
C GLU A 93 -0.83 25.74 32.41
N GLU A 94 -1.04 25.82 31.10
CA GLU A 94 0.01 25.69 30.08
C GLU A 94 0.86 26.98 29.92
N ASP A 95 0.30 28.16 30.22
CA ASP A 95 1.03 29.45 30.17
C ASP A 95 1.98 29.69 31.37
N VAL A 96 1.93 28.85 32.41
CA VAL A 96 2.73 29.04 33.64
C VAL A 96 3.97 28.13 33.70
N ALA A 97 4.09 27.13 32.81
CA ALA A 97 5.01 26.01 33.05
C ALA A 97 6.24 25.89 32.12
N SER A 98 6.45 26.70 31.08
CA SER A 98 7.64 26.51 30.24
C SER A 98 8.18 27.80 29.64
N GLY A 99 8.90 28.56 30.47
CA GLY A 99 9.91 29.48 30.00
C GLY A 99 11.23 28.75 29.71
N GLU A 100 11.31 28.01 28.60
CA GLU A 100 12.59 27.68 27.95
C GLU A 100 12.45 27.72 26.43
N PRO A 101 13.35 28.40 25.70
CA PRO A 101 13.33 28.43 24.24
C PRO A 101 14.02 27.17 23.70
N SER A 102 13.20 26.27 23.14
CA SER A 102 13.66 25.05 22.45
C SER A 102 13.66 25.29 20.94
N ASP A 103 14.85 25.50 20.38
CA ASP A 103 15.10 25.45 18.94
C ASP A 103 14.88 24.03 18.39
N ASN A 104 14.30 23.95 17.19
CA ASN A 104 14.08 22.75 16.35
C ASN A 104 12.93 21.80 16.74
N ILE A 105 11.68 22.29 16.62
CA ILE A 105 10.43 21.49 16.65
C ILE A 105 9.85 21.39 15.23
N TRP A 106 10.53 20.68 14.34
CA TRP A 106 9.93 20.15 13.10
C TRP A 106 10.34 18.67 13.02
N SER A 107 9.36 17.75 12.86
CA SER A 107 9.54 16.31 12.51
C SER A 107 9.44 15.20 13.59
N SER A 108 8.47 15.24 14.53
CA SER A 108 8.19 14.06 15.38
C SER A 108 6.75 13.85 15.87
N LYS A 109 5.77 14.71 15.55
CA LYS A 109 4.44 14.68 16.19
C LYS A 109 3.41 13.68 15.64
N GLY A 110 3.77 12.80 14.70
CA GLY A 110 2.83 11.85 14.07
C GLY A 110 3.27 10.37 14.06
N ARG A 111 4.50 10.06 14.48
CA ARG A 111 4.95 8.67 14.51
C ARG A 111 4.43 8.01 15.79
N GLY A 112 3.39 7.18 15.67
CA GLY A 112 3.10 6.17 16.69
C GLY A 112 4.38 5.40 17.04
N PRO A 113 4.52 4.89 18.27
CA PRO A 113 5.75 4.20 18.68
C PRO A 113 6.09 3.14 17.63
N PRO A 114 7.35 3.04 17.18
CA PRO A 114 7.75 1.98 16.27
C PRO A 114 7.25 0.66 16.84
N THR A 115 6.55 -0.14 16.03
CA THR A 115 6.21 -1.49 16.46
C THR A 115 7.51 -2.18 16.88
N SER A 116 7.48 -2.92 17.99
CA SER A 116 8.68 -3.47 18.64
C SER A 116 9.59 -4.24 17.67
N ARG A 117 9.03 -4.75 16.57
CA ARG A 117 9.71 -5.42 15.46
C ARG A 117 10.80 -4.62 14.74
N TYR A 118 10.83 -3.29 14.85
CA TYR A 118 11.77 -2.44 14.09
C TYR A 118 12.59 -1.47 14.94
N ILE A 119 12.68 -1.71 16.26
CA ILE A 119 13.42 -0.82 17.17
C ILE A 119 14.93 -0.98 16.98
N ASP A 120 15.41 -2.21 16.82
CA ASP A 120 16.86 -2.50 16.76
C ASP A 120 17.41 -2.58 15.32
N LYS A 121 16.60 -2.18 14.34
CA LYS A 121 16.91 -2.34 12.92
C LYS A 121 17.56 -1.09 12.33
N HIS A 122 18.53 -1.29 11.44
CA HIS A 122 19.25 -0.18 10.83
C HIS A 122 18.35 0.57 9.84
N ARG A 123 18.31 1.90 9.95
CA ARG A 123 17.44 2.79 9.15
C ARG A 123 18.28 3.76 8.36
N PHE A 124 17.96 3.90 7.08
CA PHE A 124 18.62 4.85 6.18
C PHE A 124 17.78 6.13 6.08
N GLU A 125 17.78 6.96 7.13
CA GLU A 125 16.94 8.17 7.20
C GLU A 125 17.29 9.20 6.11
N ASP A 126 18.56 9.26 5.68
CA ASP A 126 19.03 10.16 4.62
C ASP A 126 18.44 9.85 3.24
N CYS A 127 17.82 8.67 3.06
CA CYS A 127 17.13 8.34 1.83
C CYS A 127 15.79 9.07 1.65
N VAL A 128 15.18 9.61 2.71
CA VAL A 128 13.84 10.20 2.60
C VAL A 128 13.87 11.47 1.74
N GLY A 129 13.08 11.50 0.67
CA GLY A 129 13.05 12.57 -0.34
C GLY A 129 13.97 12.33 -1.55
N GLU A 130 14.83 11.32 -1.49
CA GLU A 130 15.75 10.94 -2.57
C GLU A 130 15.07 10.06 -3.62
N THR A 131 15.65 10.01 -4.83
CA THR A 131 15.21 9.04 -5.84
C THR A 131 15.62 7.63 -5.43
N ILE A 132 14.94 6.61 -5.94
CA ILE A 132 15.29 5.20 -5.69
C ILE A 132 16.76 4.92 -6.00
N ALA A 133 17.27 5.40 -7.14
CA ALA A 133 18.66 5.22 -7.53
C ALA A 133 19.64 5.92 -6.59
N SER A 134 19.37 7.19 -6.24
CA SER A 134 20.18 7.97 -5.30
C SER A 134 20.25 7.30 -3.93
N CYS A 135 19.10 6.85 -3.41
CA CYS A 135 19.04 6.12 -2.15
C CYS A 135 19.80 4.78 -2.21
N GLN A 136 19.70 4.04 -3.32
CA GLN A 136 20.45 2.80 -3.52
C GLN A 136 21.97 3.03 -3.46
N ASP A 137 22.47 4.13 -4.05
CA ASP A 137 23.87 4.51 -3.99
C ASP A 137 24.31 4.88 -2.56
N MET A 138 23.47 5.62 -1.82
CA MET A 138 23.73 5.96 -0.42
C MET A 138 23.82 4.72 0.48
N ILE A 139 22.88 3.78 0.32
CA ILE A 139 22.87 2.51 1.06
C ILE A 139 24.16 1.74 0.77
N ASN A 140 24.54 1.61 -0.50
CA ASN A 140 25.76 0.88 -0.88
C ASN A 140 27.02 1.53 -0.32
N ALA A 141 27.13 2.86 -0.39
CA ALA A 141 28.24 3.59 0.18
C ALA A 141 28.33 3.41 1.70
N TYR A 142 27.19 3.43 2.40
CA TYR A 142 27.14 3.20 3.84
C TYR A 142 27.58 1.77 4.21
N VAL A 143 27.01 0.77 3.55
CA VAL A 143 27.26 -0.66 3.81
C VAL A 143 28.73 -1.02 3.54
N ALA A 144 29.31 -0.50 2.45
CA ALA A 144 30.73 -0.69 2.13
C ALA A 144 31.69 -0.18 3.22
N ASN A 145 31.27 0.82 4.01
CA ASN A 145 32.07 1.39 5.09
C ASN A 145 31.78 0.74 6.47
N HIS A 146 30.79 -0.14 6.57
CA HIS A 146 30.33 -0.75 7.83
C HIS A 146 30.11 -2.26 7.68
N THR A 147 30.94 -2.93 6.87
CA THR A 147 30.72 -4.32 6.44
C THR A 147 30.47 -5.30 7.59
N GLU A 148 31.08 -5.07 8.75
CA GLU A 148 30.92 -5.86 9.98
C GLU A 148 29.49 -5.86 10.54
N SER A 149 28.71 -4.81 10.26
CA SER A 149 27.30 -4.69 10.65
C SER A 149 26.35 -5.34 9.64
N PHE A 150 26.85 -5.77 8.47
CA PHE A 150 26.07 -6.29 7.35
C PHE A 150 26.61 -7.62 6.84
N ASN A 151 27.04 -8.51 7.73
CA ASN A 151 27.54 -9.85 7.38
C ASN A 151 28.65 -9.85 6.31
N ASN A 152 29.57 -8.88 6.39
CA ASN A 152 30.67 -8.63 5.46
C ASN A 152 30.23 -8.29 4.02
N ARG A 153 29.01 -7.78 3.85
CA ARG A 153 28.52 -7.28 2.56
C ARG A 153 29.01 -5.87 2.29
N THR A 154 29.08 -5.51 1.02
CA THR A 154 29.42 -4.16 0.54
C THR A 154 28.23 -3.43 -0.09
N SER A 155 27.10 -4.11 -0.26
CA SER A 155 25.88 -3.57 -0.83
C SER A 155 24.65 -4.31 -0.31
N LEU A 156 23.49 -3.66 -0.42
CA LEU A 156 22.17 -4.25 -0.19
C LEU A 156 21.30 -3.97 -1.40
N ASN A 157 20.37 -4.88 -1.69
CA ASN A 157 19.32 -4.67 -2.68
C ASN A 157 18.18 -3.85 -2.05
N LEU A 158 17.92 -2.66 -2.58
CA LEU A 158 16.78 -1.85 -2.17
C LEU A 158 15.50 -2.37 -2.84
N SER A 159 14.70 -3.11 -2.06
CA SER A 159 13.35 -3.51 -2.44
C SER A 159 12.38 -2.37 -2.16
N VAL A 160 11.83 -1.77 -3.20
CA VAL A 160 10.91 -0.63 -3.06
C VAL A 160 9.46 -1.10 -3.16
N ARG A 161 8.65 -0.73 -2.17
CA ARG A 161 7.19 -0.83 -2.21
C ARG A 161 6.62 0.52 -2.64
N LYS A 162 5.69 0.54 -3.59
CA LYS A 162 4.96 1.76 -3.93
C LYS A 162 3.96 2.07 -2.80
N LEU A 163 3.93 3.32 -2.34
CA LEU A 163 2.83 3.83 -1.53
C LEU A 163 1.58 3.85 -2.40
N ARG A 164 0.52 3.22 -1.89
CA ARG A 164 -0.74 3.16 -2.59
C ARG A 164 -1.39 4.54 -2.66
N GLU A 165 -1.95 4.86 -3.82
CA GLU A 165 -2.63 6.13 -4.10
C GLU A 165 -4.07 5.86 -4.54
N GLU A 166 -4.98 6.82 -4.37
CA GLU A 166 -6.39 6.67 -4.77
C GLU A 166 -6.55 6.43 -6.28
N THR A 167 -5.59 6.90 -7.08
CA THR A 167 -5.53 6.72 -8.53
C THR A 167 -5.01 5.34 -8.96
N ASP A 168 -4.54 4.51 -8.02
CA ASP A 168 -4.06 3.17 -8.34
C ASP A 168 -5.22 2.25 -8.74
N LEU A 169 -5.01 1.39 -9.74
CA LEU A 169 -5.97 0.33 -10.10
C LEU A 169 -6.32 -0.63 -8.96
N SER A 170 -5.55 -0.60 -7.87
CA SER A 170 -5.75 -1.44 -6.70
C SER A 170 -6.40 -0.69 -5.53
N TYR A 171 -6.86 0.55 -5.71
CA TYR A 171 -7.34 1.39 -4.61
C TYR A 171 -8.49 0.72 -3.82
N TYR A 172 -9.40 0.01 -4.49
CA TYR A 172 -10.51 -0.72 -3.86
C TYR A 172 -10.09 -1.88 -2.94
N LYS A 173 -8.78 -2.22 -2.87
CA LYS A 173 -8.27 -3.25 -1.97
C LYS A 173 -8.05 -2.69 -0.56
N VAL A 174 -8.28 -3.50 0.47
CA VAL A 174 -7.91 -3.23 1.85
C VAL A 174 -6.71 -4.09 2.20
N VAL A 175 -5.64 -3.49 2.74
CA VAL A 175 -4.43 -4.22 3.11
C VAL A 175 -4.63 -4.84 4.49
N LEU A 176 -4.52 -6.16 4.56
CA LEU A 176 -4.59 -6.95 5.79
C LEU A 176 -3.17 -7.35 6.19
N THR A 177 -2.58 -6.63 7.13
CA THR A 177 -1.28 -7.01 7.70
C THR A 177 -1.46 -8.17 8.68
N THR A 178 -0.70 -9.24 8.49
CA THR A 178 -0.79 -10.46 9.31
C THR A 178 0.32 -10.57 10.34
N ASN A 179 0.20 -11.55 11.24
CA ASN A 179 1.29 -11.98 12.12
C ASN A 179 2.41 -12.67 11.32
N LEU A 180 3.55 -12.96 11.97
CA LEU A 180 4.70 -13.64 11.32
C LEU A 180 4.35 -14.99 10.70
N ASN A 181 3.33 -15.68 11.22
CA ASN A 181 2.90 -16.97 10.70
C ASN A 181 1.92 -16.84 9.52
N GLY A 182 1.46 -15.64 9.18
CA GLY A 182 0.44 -15.40 8.14
C GLY A 182 -0.96 -15.90 8.52
N THR A 183 -1.21 -16.19 9.80
CA THR A 183 -2.42 -16.92 10.25
C THR A 183 -3.53 -16.01 10.76
N LEU A 184 -3.17 -14.90 11.40
CA LEU A 184 -4.11 -13.95 11.99
C LEU A 184 -3.81 -12.55 11.51
N VAL A 185 -4.85 -11.73 11.40
CA VAL A 185 -4.72 -10.29 11.15
C VAL A 185 -4.20 -9.61 12.41
N GLU A 186 -3.19 -8.77 12.22
CA GLU A 186 -2.53 -8.02 13.29
C GLU A 186 -2.73 -6.52 13.13
N GLY A 187 -2.96 -6.04 11.90
CA GLY A 187 -3.08 -4.61 11.61
C GLY A 187 -1.73 -3.89 11.69
N ILE A 188 -1.71 -2.61 11.32
CA ILE A 188 -0.47 -1.83 11.22
C ILE A 188 0.14 -1.49 12.59
N TYR A 189 -0.68 -1.44 13.64
CA TYR A 189 -0.28 -1.13 15.01
C TYR A 189 -0.27 -2.35 15.94
N SER A 190 -0.42 -3.56 15.39
CA SER A 190 -0.54 -4.79 16.18
C SER A 190 -1.74 -4.81 17.14
N ASP A 191 -2.82 -4.11 16.81
CA ASP A 191 -4.07 -4.04 17.59
C ASP A 191 -5.24 -4.76 16.91
N GLY A 192 -5.02 -5.39 15.75
CA GLY A 192 -6.06 -6.05 14.96
C GLY A 192 -6.95 -5.09 14.17
N MET A 193 -6.71 -3.77 14.23
CA MET A 193 -7.55 -2.78 13.56
C MET A 193 -7.12 -2.57 12.11
N ILE A 194 -8.10 -2.63 11.19
CA ILE A 194 -7.91 -2.40 9.76
C ILE A 194 -8.59 -1.10 9.32
N TYR A 195 -7.87 -0.33 8.52
CA TYR A 195 -8.28 0.99 8.07
C TYR A 195 -8.26 1.07 6.53
N TYR A 196 -9.31 1.66 5.96
CA TYR A 196 -9.32 2.09 4.57
C TYR A 196 -9.02 3.59 4.50
N PRO A 197 -8.00 4.03 3.74
CA PRO A 197 -7.51 5.41 3.81
C PRO A 197 -8.27 6.41 2.94
N TRP A 198 -9.20 5.96 2.10
CA TRP A 198 -9.92 6.82 1.16
C TRP A 198 -11.42 6.79 1.41
N GLY A 199 -12.14 7.77 0.85
CA GLY A 199 -13.59 7.74 0.83
C GLY A 199 -14.10 6.71 -0.17
N TRP A 200 -15.09 5.91 0.21
CA TRP A 200 -15.78 4.98 -0.69
C TRP A 200 -16.93 5.71 -1.38
N ARG A 201 -16.95 5.79 -2.71
CA ARG A 201 -17.94 6.60 -3.43
C ARG A 201 -19.03 5.74 -4.06
N VAL A 202 -20.28 5.94 -3.64
CA VAL A 202 -21.46 5.22 -4.14
C VAL A 202 -22.51 6.23 -4.59
N SER A 203 -22.95 6.14 -5.84
CA SER A 203 -23.90 7.07 -6.46
C SER A 203 -23.49 8.55 -6.34
N GLY A 204 -22.18 8.83 -6.43
CA GLY A 204 -21.61 10.16 -6.29
C GLY A 204 -21.37 10.62 -4.84
N GLU A 205 -21.92 9.93 -3.84
CA GLU A 205 -21.75 10.26 -2.41
C GLU A 205 -20.51 9.57 -1.84
N VAL A 206 -19.70 10.33 -1.08
CA VAL A 206 -18.51 9.80 -0.41
C VAL A 206 -18.90 9.32 0.98
N THR A 207 -18.67 8.04 1.23
CA THR A 207 -18.93 7.36 2.50
C THR A 207 -17.60 6.92 3.12
N ASP A 208 -17.44 7.17 4.41
CA ASP A 208 -16.33 6.59 5.17
C ASP A 208 -16.64 5.13 5.47
N VAL A 209 -15.70 4.23 5.15
CA VAL A 209 -15.81 2.80 5.45
C VAL A 209 -14.75 2.36 6.46
N GLY A 210 -15.12 1.43 7.34
CA GLY A 210 -14.31 1.05 8.48
C GLY A 210 -14.26 2.11 9.60
N PRO A 211 -13.35 1.97 10.58
CA PRO A 211 -12.38 0.88 10.71
C PRO A 211 -13.04 -0.46 11.07
N TRP A 212 -12.35 -1.56 10.80
CA TRP A 212 -12.80 -2.89 11.14
C TRP A 212 -11.93 -3.51 12.23
N ASP A 213 -12.58 -4.09 13.23
CA ASP A 213 -11.91 -4.89 14.25
C ASP A 213 -11.73 -6.31 13.73
N CYS A 214 -10.49 -6.62 13.35
CA CYS A 214 -10.08 -7.93 12.88
C CYS A 214 -9.13 -8.63 13.87
N ALA A 215 -9.13 -8.22 15.14
CA ALA A 215 -8.40 -8.93 16.17
C ALA A 215 -8.83 -10.40 16.22
N GLU A 216 -7.85 -11.30 16.30
CA GLU A 216 -8.04 -12.75 16.40
C GLU A 216 -8.77 -13.41 15.20
N LYS A 217 -8.91 -12.71 14.05
CA LYS A 217 -9.47 -13.27 12.81
C LYS A 217 -8.39 -13.75 11.85
N THR A 218 -8.70 -14.77 11.05
CA THR A 218 -7.88 -15.05 9.86
C THR A 218 -8.07 -13.96 8.80
N PRO A 219 -7.15 -13.83 7.83
CA PRO A 219 -7.32 -12.88 6.73
C PRO A 219 -8.64 -13.08 5.96
N GLU A 220 -9.06 -14.33 5.75
CA GLU A 220 -10.30 -14.68 5.05
C GLU A 220 -11.53 -14.22 5.84
N GLU A 221 -11.59 -14.51 7.14
CA GLU A 221 -12.70 -14.12 8.02
C GLU A 221 -12.81 -12.59 8.17
N CYS A 222 -11.67 -11.91 8.30
CA CYS A 222 -11.62 -10.46 8.31
C CYS A 222 -12.11 -9.88 6.97
N CYS A 223 -11.67 -10.45 5.85
CA CYS A 223 -12.08 -9.98 4.54
C CYS A 223 -13.58 -10.15 4.29
N GLU A 224 -14.15 -11.28 4.68
CA GLU A 224 -15.60 -11.50 4.61
C GLU A 224 -16.36 -10.45 5.44
N THR A 225 -15.87 -10.13 6.64
CA THR A 225 -16.46 -9.08 7.49
C THR A 225 -16.46 -7.72 6.79
N ILE A 226 -15.34 -7.34 6.16
CA ILE A 226 -15.19 -6.08 5.41
C ILE A 226 -16.15 -6.04 4.21
N GLN A 227 -16.24 -7.14 3.45
CA GLN A 227 -17.10 -7.22 2.27
C GLN A 227 -18.59 -7.22 2.62
N LEU A 228 -18.97 -7.77 3.78
CA LEU A 228 -20.34 -7.69 4.28
C LEU A 228 -20.71 -6.28 4.76
N ASP A 229 -19.74 -5.52 5.29
CA ASP A 229 -19.94 -4.14 5.72
C ASP A 229 -20.04 -3.16 4.54
N VAL A 230 -19.36 -3.45 3.43
CA VAL A 230 -19.38 -2.64 2.19
C VAL A 230 -19.91 -3.48 1.02
N PRO A 231 -21.21 -3.82 1.01
CA PRO A 231 -21.80 -4.70 -0.02
C PRO A 231 -22.01 -3.98 -1.36
N GLU A 232 -21.95 -2.65 -1.37
CA GLU A 232 -22.20 -1.84 -2.57
C GLU A 232 -20.91 -1.59 -3.35
N MET A 233 -21.05 -1.67 -4.66
CA MET A 233 -20.02 -1.33 -5.62
C MET A 233 -19.80 0.19 -5.67
N ASP A 234 -18.55 0.63 -5.84
CA ASP A 234 -18.26 2.04 -6.05
C ASP A 234 -18.75 2.55 -7.42
N ASP A 235 -18.66 3.86 -7.63
CA ASP A 235 -18.99 4.53 -8.90
C ASP A 235 -18.15 4.07 -10.11
N GLN A 236 -17.04 3.37 -9.87
CA GLN A 236 -16.15 2.85 -10.91
C GLN A 236 -16.40 1.36 -11.20
N GLY A 237 -17.33 0.72 -10.50
CA GLY A 237 -17.68 -0.67 -10.72
C GLY A 237 -16.87 -1.67 -9.89
N ASN A 238 -16.14 -1.24 -8.86
CA ASN A 238 -15.37 -2.17 -8.01
C ASN A 238 -16.12 -2.48 -6.71
N TYR A 239 -16.01 -3.73 -6.29
CA TYR A 239 -16.36 -4.13 -4.92
C TYR A 239 -15.11 -4.06 -4.06
N ILE A 240 -15.29 -3.76 -2.77
CA ILE A 240 -14.17 -3.81 -1.83
C ILE A 240 -13.56 -5.22 -1.85
N ALA A 241 -12.24 -5.29 -1.91
CA ALA A 241 -11.49 -6.53 -1.88
C ALA A 241 -10.39 -6.45 -0.84
N CYS A 242 -9.74 -7.57 -0.54
CA CYS A 242 -8.64 -7.58 0.43
C CYS A 242 -7.34 -8.03 -0.22
N PHE A 243 -6.24 -7.54 0.33
CA PHE A 243 -4.88 -7.95 -0.03
C PHE A 243 -4.14 -8.30 1.26
N VAL A 244 -3.67 -9.54 1.36
CA VAL A 244 -2.91 -10.00 2.52
C VAL A 244 -1.46 -9.58 2.36
N GLU A 245 -0.96 -8.79 3.31
CA GLU A 245 0.44 -8.40 3.38
C GLU A 245 1.12 -9.12 4.55
N GLU A 246 2.03 -10.03 4.23
CA GLU A 246 2.83 -10.69 5.25
C GLU A 246 4.01 -9.81 5.71
N PRO A 247 4.25 -9.74 7.02
CA PRO A 247 5.39 -9.02 7.56
C PRO A 247 6.70 -9.68 7.14
N VAL A 248 7.78 -8.90 7.14
CA VAL A 248 9.12 -9.41 6.88
C VAL A 248 9.51 -10.40 7.98
N GLY A 249 10.11 -11.52 7.57
CA GLY A 249 10.38 -12.66 8.43
C GLY A 249 9.27 -13.72 8.43
N GLY A 250 8.15 -13.46 7.72
CA GLY A 250 7.07 -14.42 7.56
C GLY A 250 7.37 -15.52 6.54
N THR A 251 6.52 -16.54 6.51
CA THR A 251 6.68 -17.74 5.65
C THR A 251 6.82 -17.40 4.17
N HIS A 252 6.01 -16.46 3.65
CA HIS A 252 6.04 -16.05 2.24
C HIS A 252 6.78 -14.72 2.02
N ASN A 253 7.26 -14.08 3.09
CA ASN A 253 8.10 -12.89 3.03
C ASN A 253 9.31 -13.04 3.98
N PRO A 254 10.23 -13.99 3.70
CA PRO A 254 11.35 -14.28 4.57
C PRO A 254 12.25 -13.06 4.75
N GLU A 255 12.91 -12.98 5.88
CA GLU A 255 13.97 -12.01 6.13
C GLU A 255 15.16 -12.34 5.23
N LEU A 256 15.67 -11.33 4.51
CA LEU A 256 16.78 -11.48 3.58
C LEU A 256 17.89 -10.53 4.01
N GLU A 257 19.02 -11.08 4.40
CA GLU A 257 20.19 -10.33 4.90
C GLU A 257 20.84 -9.43 3.84
N ASP A 258 20.42 -9.54 2.59
CA ASP A 258 20.91 -8.75 1.46
C ASP A 258 19.92 -7.66 1.03
N ARG A 259 18.86 -7.43 1.79
CA ARG A 259 17.74 -6.59 1.37
C ARG A 259 17.47 -5.46 2.36
N ALA A 260 17.39 -4.24 1.84
CA ALA A 260 16.75 -3.12 2.52
C ALA A 260 15.35 -2.90 1.91
N ILE A 261 14.35 -2.56 2.71
CA ILE A 261 12.99 -2.33 2.21
C ILE A 261 12.63 -0.86 2.39
N GLY A 262 12.36 -0.18 1.28
CA GLY A 262 11.92 1.22 1.25
C GLY A 262 10.48 1.37 0.75
N VAL A 263 9.87 2.51 1.02
CA VAL A 263 8.57 2.89 0.43
C VAL A 263 8.75 4.15 -0.40
N ALA A 264 8.26 4.14 -1.64
CA ALA A 264 8.32 5.28 -2.55
C ALA A 264 6.94 5.72 -3.04
N ASN A 265 6.77 6.99 -3.39
CA ASN A 265 5.55 7.49 -4.05
C ASN A 265 5.56 7.23 -5.58
N SER A 266 4.50 7.62 -6.28
CA SER A 266 4.43 7.54 -7.76
C SER A 266 5.54 8.30 -8.48
N GLY A 267 6.08 9.37 -7.89
CA GLY A 267 7.21 10.14 -8.44
C GLY A 267 8.58 9.47 -8.26
N GLY A 268 8.64 8.23 -7.76
CA GLY A 268 9.89 7.49 -7.55
C GLY A 268 10.77 8.07 -6.44
N LYS A 269 10.17 8.82 -5.50
CA LYS A 269 10.86 9.37 -4.33
C LYS A 269 10.57 8.52 -3.10
N ILE A 270 11.60 8.23 -2.32
CA ILE A 270 11.48 7.51 -1.05
C ILE A 270 10.76 8.39 -0.03
N ILE A 271 9.68 7.88 0.55
CA ILE A 271 8.86 8.61 1.53
C ILE A 271 8.98 8.01 2.95
N ARG A 272 9.54 6.81 3.07
CA ARG A 272 9.87 6.18 4.37
C ARG A 272 11.28 5.64 4.30
N ALA A 273 12.07 5.93 5.34
CA ALA A 273 13.44 5.48 5.47
C ALA A 273 13.51 3.96 5.24
N PRO A 274 14.36 3.48 4.33
CA PRO A 274 14.54 2.06 4.14
C PRO A 274 15.05 1.41 5.42
N ILE A 275 14.56 0.20 5.68
CA ILE A 275 14.92 -0.59 6.86
C ILE A 275 15.71 -1.81 6.40
N TYR A 276 16.89 -2.00 6.98
CA TYR A 276 17.62 -3.26 6.92
C TYR A 276 17.19 -4.14 8.08
N HIS A 277 16.92 -5.41 7.76
CA HIS A 277 16.32 -6.36 8.68
C HIS A 277 17.36 -7.32 9.24
#